data_AF-A0A812RX66-F1
#
_entry.id   AF-A0A812RX66-F1
#
_cell.length_a   1.000
_cell.length_b   1.000
_cell.length_c   1.000
_cell.angle_alpha   90.00
_cell.angle_beta   90.00
_cell.angle_gamma   90.00
#
_symmetry.space_group_name_H-M   'P 1'
#
loop_
_entity.id
_entity.type
_entity.pdbx_description
1 polymer ?
#
loop_
_entity_poly.entity_id
_entity_poly.type
_entity_poly.pdbx_seq_one_letter_code
_entity_poly.pdbx_strand_id
1 'polypeptide(L)'
;MAESLAIAASEATGAAEATAPTTASSLRSLDLEFVTTMQAVEVALASAPRAMRIRGEQWAQRLQLMTSVTQPLFQKDRNLHADLLLKCIQEKAWTEPLDKHPPEGPLPCLPRHVACSLRKARAERLRASRSQGCTEVQRPSDSLAMAAVAAVSGKPEARTSGLGLPEVSVAAPPAYAALAARVAHLELQNKQLRRKLLEARNRSCDPRPQRQRSASPPAPSATPRPQRTPRTRGAFAAPPRSSEARCTAPFAAAHAVAHAVEGAPQKALDMEEKAQAAAEAAQLLADEVLPSAFTVRRDAVRSLGRLGLAAGPYLAQLVETAESDDDYEVRRAAKQALRSLRQHGLSAPREDTTTVALRRPPNEKRAQVTAGGRPEEDAVFHEESREPEPLFEWTGPKAQRQGRS
;
A
#
# COMPACT_ATOMS: atom_id res chain seq x y z
N MET A 1 39.05 -51.61 -22.96
CA MET A 1 38.14 -51.69 -21.79
C MET A 1 38.57 -50.66 -20.74
N ALA A 2 38.41 -49.40 -21.08
CA ALA A 2 38.50 -48.22 -20.23
C ALA A 2 37.93 -47.08 -21.09
N GLU A 3 37.33 -46.06 -20.47
CA GLU A 3 36.66 -44.90 -21.09
C GLU A 3 35.16 -45.05 -21.38
N SER A 4 34.35 -44.99 -20.32
CA SER A 4 33.01 -44.40 -20.35
C SER A 4 32.48 -44.27 -18.93
N LEU A 5 32.83 -43.19 -18.22
CA LEU A 5 32.18 -42.75 -16.98
C LEU A 5 32.74 -41.37 -16.57
N ALA A 6 32.37 -40.31 -17.29
CA ALA A 6 32.70 -38.93 -16.89
C ALA A 6 31.80 -37.87 -17.56
N ILE A 7 30.48 -38.03 -17.61
CA ILE A 7 29.56 -36.95 -18.00
C ILE A 7 28.24 -37.08 -17.22
N ALA A 8 28.23 -36.70 -15.93
CA ALA A 8 26.98 -36.56 -15.16
C ALA A 8 27.18 -35.76 -13.85
N ALA A 9 27.79 -34.57 -13.90
CA ALA A 9 27.95 -33.75 -12.69
C ALA A 9 28.14 -32.24 -12.96
N SER A 10 27.35 -31.63 -13.86
CA SER A 10 27.47 -30.17 -14.08
C SER A 10 26.15 -29.41 -14.33
N GLU A 11 25.02 -29.89 -13.82
CA GLU A 11 23.73 -29.17 -13.92
C GLU A 11 23.02 -29.11 -12.57
N ALA A 12 23.55 -28.38 -11.59
CA ALA A 12 22.84 -28.18 -10.31
C ALA A 12 23.18 -26.86 -9.57
N THR A 13 23.64 -25.83 -10.28
CA THR A 13 23.92 -24.51 -9.69
C THR A 13 23.37 -23.41 -10.59
N GLY A 14 22.07 -23.12 -10.46
CA GLY A 14 21.43 -22.06 -11.24
C GLY A 14 19.98 -21.73 -10.89
N ALA A 15 19.52 -21.99 -9.65
CA ALA A 15 18.11 -21.84 -9.28
C ALA A 15 17.84 -20.92 -8.07
N ALA A 16 18.80 -20.11 -7.62
CA ALA A 16 18.67 -19.36 -6.37
C ALA A 16 18.47 -17.82 -6.50
N GLU A 17 18.42 -17.24 -7.71
CA GLU A 17 18.48 -15.78 -7.89
C GLU A 17 17.25 -15.19 -8.60
N ALA A 18 16.03 -15.58 -8.21
CA ALA A 18 14.78 -15.11 -8.84
C ALA A 18 13.75 -14.45 -7.90
N THR A 19 14.09 -14.13 -6.65
CA THR A 19 13.13 -13.61 -5.65
C THR A 19 13.06 -12.08 -5.51
N ALA A 20 13.81 -11.31 -6.31
CA ALA A 20 13.79 -9.84 -6.28
C ALA A 20 12.70 -9.07 -7.09
N PRO A 21 11.77 -9.64 -7.89
CA PRO A 21 10.88 -8.84 -8.74
C PRO A 21 9.69 -8.16 -8.01
N THR A 22 9.46 -8.44 -6.73
CA THR A 22 8.23 -8.00 -6.04
C THR A 22 8.16 -6.49 -5.80
N THR A 23 9.28 -5.82 -5.55
CA THR A 23 9.31 -4.39 -5.22
C THR A 23 8.98 -3.51 -6.42
N ALA A 24 9.52 -3.83 -7.60
CA ALA A 24 9.28 -3.08 -8.83
C ALA A 24 7.81 -3.15 -9.28
N SER A 25 7.16 -4.29 -9.07
CA SER A 25 5.73 -4.47 -9.34
C SER A 25 4.87 -3.57 -8.44
N SER A 26 5.21 -3.51 -7.14
CA SER A 26 4.50 -2.68 -6.18
C SER A 26 4.60 -1.18 -6.49
N LEU A 27 5.76 -0.69 -6.95
CA LEU A 27 5.94 0.72 -7.30
C LEU A 27 5.07 1.12 -8.50
N ARG A 28 5.06 0.30 -9.55
CA ARG A 28 4.21 0.54 -10.73
C ARG A 28 2.73 0.55 -10.38
N SER A 29 2.33 -0.30 -9.43
CA SER A 29 0.95 -0.32 -8.93
C SER A 29 0.56 1.00 -8.28
N LEU A 30 1.43 1.61 -7.48
CA LEU A 30 1.16 2.89 -6.81
C LEU A 30 1.06 4.06 -7.80
N ASP A 31 1.89 4.07 -8.83
CA ASP A 31 1.82 5.13 -9.86
C ASP A 31 0.56 5.01 -10.72
N LEU A 32 0.12 3.79 -11.04
CA LEU A 32 -1.14 3.59 -11.76
C LEU A 32 -2.33 4.09 -10.93
N GLU A 33 -2.38 3.75 -9.65
CA GLU A 33 -3.42 4.23 -8.73
C GLU A 33 -3.44 5.76 -8.63
N PHE A 34 -2.26 6.38 -8.59
CA PHE A 34 -2.13 7.83 -8.59
C PHE A 34 -2.77 8.44 -9.84
N VAL A 35 -2.39 7.96 -11.03
CA VAL A 35 -2.89 8.45 -12.31
C VAL A 35 -4.41 8.31 -12.39
N THR A 36 -4.96 7.16 -12.01
CA THR A 36 -6.42 6.94 -11.98
C THR A 36 -7.12 7.92 -11.04
N THR A 37 -6.54 8.17 -9.86
CA THR A 37 -7.11 9.12 -8.89
C THR A 37 -7.03 10.56 -9.41
N MET A 38 -5.93 10.95 -10.03
CA MET A 38 -5.76 12.28 -10.61
C MET A 38 -6.72 12.55 -11.78
N GLN A 39 -7.00 11.55 -12.63
CA GLN A 39 -8.02 11.68 -13.67
C GLN A 39 -9.42 11.92 -13.06
N ALA A 40 -9.75 11.21 -11.97
CA ALA A 40 -11.01 11.45 -11.26
C ALA A 40 -11.07 12.86 -10.63
N VAL A 41 -9.94 13.36 -10.13
CA VAL A 41 -9.82 14.74 -9.63
C VAL A 41 -10.06 15.76 -10.74
N GLU A 42 -9.46 15.57 -11.92
CA GLU A 42 -9.64 16.47 -13.07
C GLU A 42 -11.11 16.54 -13.53
N VAL A 43 -11.77 15.38 -13.63
CA VAL A 43 -13.20 15.30 -13.97
C VAL A 43 -14.05 16.00 -12.89
N ALA A 44 -13.74 15.80 -11.61
CA ALA A 44 -14.45 16.45 -10.51
C ALA A 44 -14.24 17.98 -10.51
N LEU A 45 -13.02 18.46 -10.78
CA LEU A 45 -12.70 19.90 -10.84
C LEU A 45 -13.42 20.62 -11.97
N ALA A 46 -13.64 19.96 -13.11
CA ALA A 46 -14.38 20.53 -14.23
C ALA A 46 -15.81 20.95 -13.86
N SER A 47 -16.45 20.19 -12.96
CA SER A 47 -17.81 20.47 -12.46
C SER A 47 -17.85 21.29 -11.16
N ALA A 48 -16.71 21.51 -10.51
CA ALA A 48 -16.63 22.19 -9.23
C ALA A 48 -16.83 23.72 -9.35
N PRO A 49 -17.33 24.40 -8.29
CA PRO A 49 -17.41 25.86 -8.23
C PRO A 49 -16.05 26.52 -8.44
N ARG A 50 -16.02 27.72 -9.04
CA ARG A 50 -14.76 28.43 -9.41
C ARG A 50 -13.76 28.54 -8.25
N ALA A 51 -14.24 28.86 -7.05
CA ALA A 51 -13.39 28.99 -5.86
C ALA A 51 -12.69 27.66 -5.49
N MET A 52 -13.41 26.54 -5.58
CA MET A 52 -12.84 25.21 -5.36
C MET A 52 -11.88 24.82 -6.48
N ARG A 53 -12.23 25.17 -7.72
CA ARG A 53 -11.43 24.83 -8.89
C ARG A 53 -10.02 25.40 -8.80
N ILE A 54 -9.89 26.70 -8.52
CA ILE A 54 -8.59 27.38 -8.40
C ILE A 54 -7.70 26.68 -7.37
N ARG A 55 -8.25 26.39 -6.18
CA ARG A 55 -7.48 25.74 -5.11
C ARG A 55 -7.15 24.29 -5.45
N GLY A 56 -8.11 23.55 -6.00
CA GLY A 56 -7.92 22.16 -6.38
C GLY A 56 -6.92 21.99 -7.51
N GLU A 57 -6.88 22.92 -8.48
CA GLU A 57 -5.86 22.96 -9.53
C GLU A 57 -4.46 23.18 -8.96
N GLN A 58 -4.29 24.08 -7.99
CA GLN A 58 -2.99 24.31 -7.34
C GLN A 58 -2.49 23.06 -6.61
N TRP A 59 -3.35 22.38 -5.86
CA TRP A 59 -3.01 21.12 -5.21
C TRP A 59 -2.74 20.00 -6.21
N ALA A 60 -3.54 19.89 -7.27
CA ALA A 60 -3.33 18.91 -8.34
C ALA A 60 -1.97 19.10 -9.02
N GLN A 61 -1.61 20.34 -9.38
CA GLN A 61 -0.29 20.67 -9.93
C GLN A 61 0.83 20.29 -8.96
N ARG A 62 0.66 20.59 -7.66
CA ARG A 62 1.66 20.19 -6.65
C ARG A 62 1.86 18.68 -6.59
N LEU A 63 0.77 17.91 -6.58
CA LEU A 63 0.82 16.46 -6.54
C LEU A 63 1.49 15.88 -7.80
N GLN A 64 1.24 16.47 -8.97
CA GLN A 64 1.86 16.07 -10.23
C GLN A 64 3.38 16.33 -10.23
N LEU A 65 3.87 17.42 -9.64
CA LEU A 65 5.31 17.67 -9.50
C LEU A 65 6.03 16.57 -8.69
N MET A 66 5.31 15.89 -7.79
CA MET A 66 5.84 14.77 -7.00
C MET A 66 5.81 13.42 -7.70
N THR A 67 5.44 13.38 -8.99
CA THR A 67 5.48 12.15 -9.78
C THR A 67 6.90 11.62 -9.98
N SER A 68 7.90 12.50 -9.91
CA SER A 68 9.32 12.16 -10.04
C SER A 68 9.92 11.45 -8.82
N VAL A 69 9.23 11.46 -7.67
CA VAL A 69 9.75 10.88 -6.43
C VAL A 69 9.58 9.36 -6.46
N THR A 70 10.71 8.64 -6.43
CA THR A 70 10.75 7.17 -6.51
C THR A 70 10.60 6.47 -5.16
N GLN A 71 10.66 7.21 -4.04
CA GLN A 71 10.57 6.60 -2.73
C GLN A 71 9.14 6.12 -2.42
N PRO A 72 8.95 4.85 -2.05
CA PRO A 72 7.63 4.24 -1.91
C PRO A 72 6.77 4.86 -0.80
N LEU A 73 7.39 5.39 0.26
CA LEU A 73 6.67 6.07 1.33
C LEU A 73 6.03 7.37 0.83
N PHE A 74 6.81 8.21 0.13
CA PHE A 74 6.29 9.45 -0.44
C PHE A 74 5.25 9.21 -1.54
N GLN A 75 5.38 8.13 -2.32
CA GLN A 75 4.34 7.75 -3.29
C GLN A 75 3.02 7.39 -2.61
N LYS A 76 3.08 6.62 -1.51
CA LYS A 76 1.87 6.28 -0.74
C LYS A 76 1.22 7.53 -0.16
N ASP A 77 2.00 8.44 0.42
CA ASP A 77 1.47 9.67 0.99
C ASP A 77 0.91 10.61 -0.09
N ARG A 78 1.59 10.74 -1.24
CA ARG A 78 1.08 11.45 -2.43
C ARG A 78 -0.28 10.89 -2.86
N ASN A 79 -0.42 9.57 -2.92
CA ASN A 79 -1.67 8.92 -3.30
C ASN A 79 -2.79 9.19 -2.28
N LEU A 80 -2.48 9.23 -0.98
CA LEU A 80 -3.46 9.57 0.05
C LEU A 80 -3.89 11.04 -0.05
N HIS A 81 -2.98 11.96 -0.36
CA HIS A 81 -3.33 13.37 -0.62
C HIS A 81 -4.24 13.51 -1.84
N ALA A 82 -3.98 12.76 -2.92
CA ALA A 82 -4.85 12.73 -4.10
C ALA A 82 -6.26 12.21 -3.77
N ASP A 83 -6.35 11.15 -2.96
CA ASP A 83 -7.64 10.62 -2.48
C ASP A 83 -8.38 11.62 -1.59
N LEU A 84 -7.66 12.34 -0.70
CA LEU A 84 -8.24 13.38 0.13
C LEU A 84 -8.75 14.57 -0.70
N LEU A 85 -7.99 14.97 -1.72
CA LEU A 85 -8.36 16.05 -2.63
C LEU A 85 -9.64 15.69 -3.39
N LEU A 86 -9.71 14.48 -3.94
CA LEU A 86 -10.93 13.98 -4.60
C LEU A 86 -12.14 14.02 -3.66
N LYS A 87 -11.96 13.56 -2.42
CA LYS A 87 -13.01 13.59 -1.40
C LYS A 87 -13.49 15.02 -1.09
N CYS A 88 -12.57 15.95 -0.88
CA CYS A 88 -12.92 17.35 -0.60
C CYS A 88 -13.71 17.99 -1.76
N ILE A 89 -13.35 17.69 -3.01
CA ILE A 89 -14.05 18.19 -4.20
C ILE A 89 -15.47 17.61 -4.27
N GLN A 90 -15.62 16.31 -4.01
CA GLN A 90 -16.93 15.62 -4.04
C GLN A 90 -17.86 16.12 -2.92
N GLU A 91 -17.33 16.32 -1.71
CA GLU A 91 -18.09 16.78 -0.55
C GLU A 91 -18.31 18.29 -0.53
N LYS A 92 -17.66 19.03 -1.44
CA LYS A 92 -17.65 20.51 -1.49
C LYS A 92 -17.17 21.16 -0.18
N ALA A 93 -16.37 20.43 0.60
CA ALA A 93 -15.87 20.84 1.90
C ALA A 93 -14.35 20.64 1.96
N TRP A 94 -13.61 21.71 2.22
CA TRP A 94 -12.15 21.63 2.41
C TRP A 94 -11.83 21.21 3.84
N THR A 95 -11.02 20.17 3.99
CA THR A 95 -10.51 19.72 5.29
C THR A 95 -9.01 19.97 5.37
N GLU A 96 -8.48 20.23 6.56
CA GLU A 96 -7.04 20.27 6.78
C GLU A 96 -6.38 18.94 6.31
N PRO A 97 -5.23 18.98 5.61
CA PRO A 97 -4.37 20.15 5.34
C PRO A 97 -4.63 20.88 4.01
N LEU A 98 -5.71 20.57 3.29
CA LEU A 98 -6.01 21.12 1.95
C LEU A 98 -6.75 22.47 1.99
N ASP A 99 -7.07 22.96 3.19
CA ASP A 99 -7.67 24.26 3.44
C ASP A 99 -6.71 25.42 3.10
N LYS A 100 -5.41 25.16 3.13
CA LYS A 100 -4.32 26.11 2.83
C LYS A 100 -3.69 25.84 1.47
N HIS A 101 -2.87 26.77 1.00
CA HIS A 101 -2.07 26.58 -0.21
C HIS A 101 -1.07 25.42 -0.01
N PRO A 102 -0.75 24.66 -1.08
CA PRO A 102 0.22 23.58 -1.00
C PRO A 102 1.59 24.11 -0.56
N PRO A 103 2.28 23.47 0.40
CA PRO A 103 3.59 23.92 0.85
C PRO A 103 4.66 23.74 -0.24
N GLU A 104 5.63 24.65 -0.30
CA GLU A 104 6.72 24.62 -1.29
C GLU A 104 7.73 23.48 -1.06
N GLY A 105 7.69 22.83 0.10
CA GLY A 105 8.54 21.68 0.49
C GLY A 105 7.88 20.29 0.31
N PRO A 106 8.53 19.21 0.77
CA PRO A 106 7.94 17.88 0.72
C PRO A 106 6.55 17.86 1.39
N LEU A 107 5.62 17.07 0.85
CA LEU A 107 4.27 16.99 1.39
C LEU A 107 4.32 16.54 2.86
N PRO A 108 3.60 17.22 3.76
CA PRO A 108 3.46 16.75 5.12
C PRO A 108 2.70 15.42 5.12
N CYS A 109 3.08 14.52 6.03
CA CYS A 109 2.31 13.31 6.27
C CYS A 109 0.91 13.67 6.77
N LEU A 110 -0.12 13.01 6.23
CA LEU A 110 -1.48 13.21 6.71
C LEU A 110 -1.63 12.73 8.16
N PRO A 111 -2.50 13.37 8.96
CA PRO A 111 -2.84 12.87 10.29
C PRO A 111 -3.30 11.41 10.23
N ARG A 112 -2.84 10.59 11.20
CA ARG A 112 -3.04 9.13 11.18
C ARG A 112 -4.49 8.72 11.01
N HIS A 113 -5.43 9.41 11.66
CA HIS A 113 -6.86 9.11 11.57
C HIS A 113 -7.43 9.39 10.17
N VAL A 114 -7.02 10.48 9.51
CA VAL A 114 -7.40 10.80 8.13
C VAL A 114 -6.84 9.75 7.17
N ALA A 115 -5.56 9.42 7.28
CA ALA A 115 -4.93 8.38 6.46
C ALA A 115 -5.62 7.02 6.62
N CYS A 116 -5.97 6.63 7.85
CA CYS A 116 -6.73 5.41 8.13
C CYS A 116 -8.12 5.43 7.48
N SER A 117 -8.85 6.55 7.59
CA SER A 117 -10.17 6.70 6.97
C SER A 117 -10.10 6.58 5.44
N LEU A 118 -9.11 7.21 4.80
CA LEU A 118 -8.93 7.17 3.35
C LEU A 118 -8.56 5.77 2.86
N ARG A 119 -7.66 5.08 3.58
CA ARG A 119 -7.30 3.68 3.27
C ARG A 119 -8.51 2.76 3.38
N LYS A 120 -9.37 2.95 4.39
CA LYS A 120 -10.61 2.19 4.56
C LYS A 120 -11.58 2.46 3.39
N ALA A 121 -11.84 3.72 3.07
CA ALA A 121 -12.72 4.11 1.96
C ALA A 121 -12.21 3.58 0.61
N ARG A 122 -10.88 3.61 0.39
CA ARG A 122 -10.25 3.00 -0.80
C ARG A 122 -10.46 1.49 -0.84
N ALA A 123 -10.23 0.77 0.26
CA ALA A 123 -10.45 -0.66 0.32
C ALA A 123 -11.92 -1.02 0.05
N GLU A 124 -12.86 -0.22 0.53
CA GLU A 124 -14.30 -0.35 0.25
C GLU A 124 -14.62 -0.13 -1.24
N ARG A 125 -14.06 0.92 -1.87
CA ARG A 125 -14.22 1.14 -3.33
C ARG A 125 -13.70 -0.05 -4.15
N LEU A 126 -12.52 -0.56 -3.82
CA LEU A 126 -11.94 -1.72 -4.51
C LEU A 126 -12.79 -3.00 -4.30
N ARG A 127 -13.37 -3.19 -3.11
CA ARG A 127 -14.31 -4.28 -2.86
C ARG A 127 -15.60 -4.11 -3.68
N ALA A 128 -16.14 -2.90 -3.74
CA ALA A 128 -17.34 -2.59 -4.53
C ALA A 128 -17.12 -2.81 -6.03
N SER A 129 -15.95 -2.41 -6.57
CA SER A 129 -15.61 -2.67 -7.97
C SER A 129 -15.49 -4.17 -8.27
N ARG A 130 -14.96 -4.96 -7.32
CA ARG A 130 -14.89 -6.42 -7.46
C ARG A 130 -16.26 -7.08 -7.44
N SER A 131 -17.19 -6.60 -6.61
CA SER A 131 -18.56 -7.13 -6.59
C SER A 131 -19.34 -6.74 -7.84
N GLN A 132 -19.16 -5.52 -8.36
CA GLN A 132 -19.79 -5.07 -9.61
C GLN A 132 -19.28 -5.83 -10.84
N GLY A 133 -18.02 -6.29 -10.84
CA GLY A 133 -17.49 -7.13 -11.92
C GLY A 133 -18.03 -8.56 -11.95
N CYS A 134 -18.81 -8.99 -10.95
CA CYS A 134 -19.37 -10.34 -10.86
C CYS A 134 -20.87 -10.39 -11.19
N THR A 135 -21.55 -9.24 -11.20
CA THR A 135 -22.91 -9.15 -11.70
C THR A 135 -22.87 -8.97 -13.22
N GLU A 136 -23.40 -9.95 -13.93
CA GLU A 136 -23.97 -9.74 -15.26
C GLU A 136 -23.03 -9.81 -16.47
N VAL A 137 -22.18 -10.84 -16.52
CA VAL A 137 -22.23 -11.69 -17.72
C VAL A 137 -23.39 -12.65 -17.47
N GLN A 138 -24.62 -12.15 -17.56
CA GLN A 138 -25.76 -13.00 -17.85
C GLN A 138 -25.45 -13.55 -19.22
N ARG A 139 -24.87 -14.76 -19.26
CA ARG A 139 -24.75 -15.54 -20.48
C ARG A 139 -26.16 -15.52 -21.09
N PRO A 140 -26.36 -14.96 -22.30
CA PRO A 140 -27.64 -15.07 -23.00
C PRO A 140 -27.92 -16.52 -23.48
N SER A 141 -27.31 -17.52 -22.84
CA SER A 141 -27.30 -18.91 -23.27
C SER A 141 -28.50 -19.70 -22.76
N ASP A 142 -29.12 -19.31 -21.64
CA ASP A 142 -30.17 -20.14 -21.04
C ASP A 142 -31.59 -19.69 -21.41
N SER A 143 -31.77 -18.44 -21.89
CA SER A 143 -33.07 -17.98 -22.40
C SER A 143 -33.27 -18.24 -23.90
N LEU A 144 -32.22 -18.53 -24.66
CA LEU A 144 -32.31 -18.97 -26.06
C LEU A 144 -32.34 -20.50 -26.19
N ALA A 145 -31.74 -21.25 -25.25
CA ALA A 145 -31.80 -22.70 -25.25
C ALA A 145 -33.21 -23.26 -24.94
N MET A 146 -34.00 -22.59 -24.10
CA MET A 146 -35.40 -23.00 -23.85
C MET A 146 -36.37 -22.62 -24.98
N ALA A 147 -36.03 -21.64 -25.83
CA ALA A 147 -36.81 -21.32 -27.02
C ALA A 147 -36.47 -22.23 -28.21
N ALA A 148 -35.23 -22.77 -28.27
CA ALA A 148 -34.80 -23.66 -29.35
C ALA A 148 -35.17 -25.15 -29.12
N VAL A 149 -35.37 -25.59 -27.88
CA VAL A 149 -35.75 -26.99 -27.59
C VAL A 149 -37.25 -27.28 -27.86
N ALA A 150 -38.10 -26.25 -27.94
CA ALA A 150 -39.48 -26.42 -28.41
C ALA A 150 -39.61 -26.61 -29.94
N ALA A 151 -38.53 -26.42 -30.70
CA ALA A 151 -38.54 -26.55 -32.16
C ALA A 151 -37.94 -27.89 -32.67
N VAL A 152 -37.42 -28.77 -31.79
CA VAL A 152 -36.76 -30.03 -32.18
C VAL A 152 -37.54 -31.25 -31.66
N SER A 153 -38.85 -31.26 -31.90
CA SER A 153 -39.67 -32.50 -31.87
C SER A 153 -40.74 -32.47 -32.96
N GLY A 154 -40.32 -32.11 -34.18
CA GLY A 154 -41.08 -32.28 -35.41
C GLY A 154 -40.46 -33.39 -36.25
N LYS A 155 -41.09 -34.56 -36.19
CA LYS A 155 -40.83 -35.78 -36.99
C LYS A 155 -40.69 -35.44 -38.50
N PRO A 156 -39.64 -35.89 -39.21
CA PRO A 156 -39.50 -35.64 -40.64
C PRO A 156 -40.28 -36.70 -41.42
N GLU A 157 -41.50 -36.38 -41.85
CA GLU A 157 -42.12 -37.10 -42.96
C GLU A 157 -41.91 -36.33 -44.26
N ALA A 158 -41.29 -37.03 -45.20
CA ALA A 158 -40.94 -36.58 -46.52
C ALA A 158 -42.17 -36.10 -47.30
N ARG A 159 -42.23 -34.81 -47.61
CA ARG A 159 -42.91 -34.31 -48.81
C ARG A 159 -42.13 -33.17 -49.43
N THR A 160 -41.51 -33.55 -50.55
CA THR A 160 -41.27 -32.77 -51.74
C THR A 160 -42.31 -31.66 -51.93
N SER A 161 -41.81 -30.43 -52.10
CA SER A 161 -42.31 -29.35 -52.97
C SER A 161 -42.28 -27.99 -52.28
N GLY A 162 -41.39 -27.14 -52.81
CA GLY A 162 -41.60 -25.71 -53.04
C GLY A 162 -42.20 -24.87 -51.90
N LEU A 163 -41.35 -24.04 -51.30
CA LEU A 163 -41.50 -22.58 -51.26
C LEU A 163 -40.28 -22.01 -50.52
N GLY A 164 -39.52 -21.19 -51.25
CA GLY A 164 -38.31 -20.55 -50.72
C GLY A 164 -38.64 -19.56 -49.62
N LEU A 165 -37.97 -19.72 -48.48
CA LEU A 165 -37.81 -18.67 -47.49
C LEU A 165 -36.36 -18.16 -47.55
N PRO A 166 -36.15 -16.84 -47.58
CA PRO A 166 -34.83 -16.26 -47.78
C PRO A 166 -33.97 -16.50 -46.54
N GLU A 167 -32.80 -17.07 -46.79
CA GLU A 167 -31.69 -17.17 -45.84
C GLU A 167 -31.23 -15.75 -45.50
N VAL A 168 -31.80 -15.16 -44.43
CA VAL A 168 -31.37 -13.85 -43.92
C VAL A 168 -30.04 -14.07 -43.19
N SER A 169 -28.98 -14.11 -43.98
CA SER A 169 -27.62 -13.88 -43.51
C SER A 169 -27.59 -12.52 -42.83
N VAL A 170 -27.64 -12.51 -41.50
CA VAL A 170 -27.52 -11.29 -40.69
C VAL A 170 -26.06 -10.83 -40.79
N ALA A 171 -25.75 -10.19 -41.92
CA ALA A 171 -24.50 -9.51 -42.13
C ALA A 171 -24.32 -8.51 -41.00
N ALA A 172 -23.21 -8.65 -40.26
CA ALA A 172 -22.86 -7.71 -39.20
C ALA A 172 -22.98 -6.27 -39.74
N PRO A 173 -23.57 -5.34 -38.97
CA PRO A 173 -23.80 -3.98 -39.46
C PRO A 173 -22.49 -3.41 -40.01
N PRO A 174 -22.48 -2.77 -41.19
CA PRO A 174 -21.26 -2.28 -41.85
C PRO A 174 -20.42 -1.33 -40.98
N ALA A 175 -21.05 -0.71 -39.98
CA ALA A 175 -20.38 0.09 -38.96
C ALA A 175 -19.35 -0.70 -38.11
N TYR A 176 -19.63 -1.97 -37.79
CA TYR A 176 -18.71 -2.83 -37.04
C TYR A 176 -17.51 -3.28 -37.87
N ALA A 177 -17.70 -3.51 -39.17
CA ALA A 177 -16.61 -3.87 -40.07
C ALA A 177 -15.57 -2.73 -40.20
N ALA A 178 -16.04 -1.48 -40.30
CA ALA A 178 -15.17 -0.30 -40.34
C ALA A 178 -14.38 -0.12 -39.03
N LEU A 179 -15.03 -0.36 -37.88
CA LEU A 179 -14.36 -0.27 -36.58
C LEU A 179 -13.31 -1.38 -36.39
N ALA A 180 -13.63 -2.61 -36.79
CA ALA A 180 -12.69 -3.73 -36.76
C ALA A 180 -11.45 -3.46 -37.63
N ALA A 181 -11.63 -2.90 -38.84
CA ALA A 181 -10.53 -2.52 -39.72
C ALA A 181 -9.64 -1.43 -39.08
N ARG A 182 -10.23 -0.45 -38.39
CA ARG A 182 -9.48 0.61 -37.70
C ARG A 182 -8.69 0.08 -36.51
N VAL A 183 -9.26 -0.86 -35.74
CA VAL A 183 -8.55 -1.52 -34.63
C VAL A 183 -7.36 -2.32 -35.17
N ALA A 184 -7.56 -3.13 -36.21
CA ALA A 184 -6.47 -3.89 -36.84
C ALA A 184 -5.34 -2.99 -37.36
N HIS A 185 -5.67 -1.82 -37.93
CA HIS A 185 -4.69 -0.84 -38.37
C HIS A 185 -3.87 -0.26 -37.21
N LEU A 186 -4.52 0.13 -36.12
CA LEU A 186 -3.85 0.66 -34.93
C LEU A 186 -2.95 -0.39 -34.25
N GLU A 187 -3.37 -1.65 -34.23
CA GLU A 187 -2.56 -2.76 -33.71
C GLU A 187 -1.28 -2.96 -34.55
N LEU A 188 -1.40 -2.91 -35.88
CA LEU A 188 -0.25 -2.97 -36.79
C LEU A 188 0.72 -1.80 -36.55
N GLN A 189 0.20 -0.58 -36.39
CA GLN A 189 1.01 0.61 -36.12
C GLN A 189 1.74 0.51 -34.76
N ASN A 190 1.04 0.05 -33.71
CA ASN A 190 1.67 -0.21 -32.41
C ASN A 190 2.77 -1.27 -32.50
N LYS A 191 2.57 -2.33 -33.28
CA LYS A 191 3.58 -3.36 -33.53
C LYS A 191 4.82 -2.79 -34.22
N GLN A 192 4.63 -1.90 -35.20
CA GLN A 192 5.74 -1.19 -35.87
C GLN A 192 6.50 -0.27 -34.92
N LEU A 193 5.80 0.50 -34.08
CA LEU A 193 6.44 1.37 -33.09
C LEU A 193 7.27 0.57 -32.07
N ARG A 194 6.76 -0.58 -31.60
CA ARG A 194 7.51 -1.48 -30.72
C ARG A 194 8.79 -2.01 -31.37
N ARG A 195 8.76 -2.34 -32.67
CA ARG A 195 9.97 -2.73 -33.43
C ARG A 195 10.98 -1.60 -33.51
N LYS A 196 10.55 -0.37 -33.83
CA LYS A 196 11.43 0.81 -33.90
C LYS A 196 12.09 1.13 -32.55
N LEU A 197 11.36 1.00 -31.45
CA LEU A 197 11.91 1.20 -30.11
C LEU A 197 12.96 0.13 -29.76
N LEU A 198 12.74 -1.12 -30.18
CA LEU A 198 13.68 -2.20 -29.95
C LEU A 198 14.96 -2.02 -30.79
N GLU A 199 14.83 -1.59 -32.06
CA GLU A 199 15.97 -1.23 -32.90
C GLU A 199 16.76 -0.04 -32.33
N ALA A 200 16.07 1.00 -31.85
CA ALA A 200 16.73 2.14 -31.21
C ALA A 200 17.48 1.74 -29.93
N ARG A 201 16.88 0.85 -29.13
CA ARG A 201 17.54 0.28 -27.94
C ARG A 201 18.80 -0.50 -28.32
N ASN A 202 18.72 -1.37 -29.32
CA ASN A 202 19.87 -2.14 -29.78
C ASN A 202 20.99 -1.25 -30.33
N ARG A 203 20.64 -0.17 -31.05
CA ARG A 203 21.62 0.84 -31.49
C ARG A 203 22.27 1.60 -30.32
N SER A 204 21.56 1.79 -29.21
CA SER A 204 22.12 2.45 -28.02
C SER A 204 23.06 1.57 -27.20
N CYS A 205 22.93 0.24 -27.34
CA CYS A 205 23.73 -0.74 -26.62
C CYS A 205 25.00 -1.16 -27.37
N ASP A 206 25.25 -0.61 -28.57
CA ASP A 206 26.52 -0.84 -29.25
C ASP A 206 27.65 -0.20 -28.41
N PRO A 207 28.56 -1.02 -27.83
CA PRO A 207 29.65 -0.48 -27.03
C PRO A 207 30.48 0.42 -27.92
N ARG A 208 30.57 1.70 -27.54
CA ARG A 208 31.43 2.69 -28.21
C ARG A 208 32.73 2.01 -28.65
N PRO A 209 33.13 2.08 -29.93
CA PRO A 209 34.38 1.49 -30.36
C PRO A 209 35.47 2.10 -29.50
N GLN A 210 36.12 1.20 -28.74
CA GLN A 210 37.17 1.49 -27.79
C GLN A 210 38.23 2.30 -28.56
N ARG A 211 38.22 3.63 -28.38
CA ARG A 211 39.22 4.54 -28.95
C ARG A 211 40.56 3.96 -28.55
N GLN A 212 41.26 3.39 -29.54
CA GLN A 212 42.63 2.94 -29.39
C GLN A 212 43.41 4.09 -28.79
N ARG A 213 43.87 3.90 -27.55
CA ARG A 213 44.78 4.80 -26.86
C ARG A 213 46.10 4.76 -27.61
N SER A 214 46.24 5.61 -28.60
CA SER A 214 47.53 5.96 -29.16
C SER A 214 48.37 6.64 -28.08
N ALA A 215 49.64 6.23 -28.05
CA ALA A 215 50.68 6.55 -27.09
C ALA A 215 50.74 8.03 -26.68
N SER A 216 50.90 8.27 -25.38
CA SER A 216 51.33 9.57 -24.84
C SER A 216 52.84 9.75 -25.05
N PRO A 217 53.30 10.96 -25.44
CA PRO A 217 54.73 11.30 -25.48
C PRO A 217 55.28 11.64 -24.08
N PRO A 218 56.62 11.56 -23.88
CA PRO A 218 57.26 11.78 -22.58
C PRO A 218 57.37 13.27 -22.20
N ALA A 219 57.29 13.51 -20.89
CA ALA A 219 57.37 14.81 -20.24
C ALA A 219 58.81 15.37 -20.14
N PRO A 220 58.98 16.70 -20.15
CA PRO A 220 60.20 17.32 -19.63
C PRO A 220 60.01 17.95 -18.23
N SER A 221 60.90 17.50 -17.32
CA SER A 221 61.65 18.23 -16.28
C SER A 221 61.08 19.50 -15.60
N ALA A 222 60.81 19.36 -14.30
CA ALA A 222 61.38 20.09 -13.15
C ALA A 222 61.56 21.63 -13.17
N THR A 223 61.01 22.30 -12.15
CA THR A 223 61.61 23.24 -11.15
C THR A 223 60.56 24.25 -10.61
N PRO A 224 60.81 25.12 -9.59
CA PRO A 224 60.49 24.80 -8.20
C PRO A 224 59.61 25.84 -7.47
N ARG A 225 59.11 25.37 -6.32
CA ARG A 225 58.53 26.04 -5.13
C ARG A 225 58.98 27.51 -4.85
N PRO A 226 58.09 28.33 -4.28
CA PRO A 226 58.36 28.98 -2.98
C PRO A 226 57.16 28.87 -2.00
N GLN A 227 57.38 28.37 -0.78
CA GLN A 227 57.42 29.12 0.50
C GLN A 227 56.14 29.91 0.83
N ARG A 228 55.25 29.34 1.66
CA ARG A 228 55.09 29.58 3.12
C ARG A 228 54.55 30.97 3.48
N THR A 229 53.32 31.03 4.00
CA THR A 229 53.00 31.74 5.26
C THR A 229 51.84 31.04 5.99
N PRO A 230 51.78 31.10 7.33
CA PRO A 230 50.78 30.41 8.14
C PRO A 230 49.71 31.39 8.65
N ARG A 231 48.42 31.01 8.63
CA ARG A 231 47.47 31.58 9.60
C ARG A 231 46.15 30.80 9.72
N THR A 232 45.81 30.59 10.98
CA THR A 232 44.45 30.51 11.54
C THR A 232 43.71 29.17 11.47
N ARG A 233 44.09 28.30 12.42
CA ARG A 233 43.25 27.55 13.37
C ARG A 233 41.73 27.81 13.23
N GLY A 234 40.97 26.72 13.00
CA GLY A 234 39.56 26.63 13.39
C GLY A 234 38.62 26.02 12.35
N ALA A 235 38.63 24.70 12.18
CA ALA A 235 37.45 23.96 11.72
C ALA A 235 37.63 22.47 12.04
N PHE A 236 36.71 21.93 12.84
CA PHE A 236 36.57 20.51 13.15
C PHE A 236 36.33 19.72 11.86
N ALA A 237 37.25 18.81 11.54
CA ALA A 237 37.05 17.79 10.52
C ALA A 237 36.14 16.68 11.08
N ALA A 238 34.91 16.60 10.59
CA ALA A 238 34.04 15.45 10.78
C ALA A 238 34.42 14.32 9.79
N PRO A 239 34.42 13.04 10.20
CA PRO A 239 34.63 11.93 9.29
C PRO A 239 33.37 11.65 8.44
N PRO A 240 33.51 11.18 7.19
CA PRO A 240 32.37 10.72 6.41
C PRO A 240 31.82 9.41 6.99
N ARG A 241 30.57 9.45 7.47
CA ARG A 241 29.80 8.26 7.87
C ARG A 241 29.27 7.55 6.63
N SER A 242 29.91 6.44 6.29
CA SER A 242 29.33 5.42 5.40
C SER A 242 28.28 4.64 6.17
N SER A 243 27.00 5.00 6.06
CA SER A 243 25.91 4.25 6.71
C SER A 243 24.61 4.29 5.90
N GLU A 244 24.54 3.60 4.77
CA GLU A 244 23.27 3.29 4.10
C GLU A 244 23.31 1.90 3.50
N ALA A 245 23.15 0.85 4.32
CA ALA A 245 22.87 -0.51 3.84
C ALA A 245 22.34 -1.50 4.92
N ARG A 246 21.71 -1.05 6.03
CA ARG A 246 21.27 -1.99 7.10
C ARG A 246 19.81 -1.87 7.59
N CYS A 247 18.92 -1.18 6.87
CA CYS A 247 17.56 -0.92 7.39
C CYS A 247 16.45 -1.87 6.89
N THR A 248 16.73 -2.86 6.04
CA THR A 248 15.68 -3.77 5.50
C THR A 248 15.82 -5.23 5.92
N ALA A 249 16.96 -5.63 6.51
CA ALA A 249 17.20 -7.00 6.95
C ALA A 249 16.26 -7.52 8.07
N PRO A 250 15.90 -6.75 9.12
CA PRO A 250 15.17 -7.33 10.26
C PRO A 250 13.71 -7.72 9.92
N PHE A 251 13.10 -7.05 8.93
CA PHE A 251 11.70 -7.31 8.55
C PHE A 251 11.54 -8.63 7.79
N ALA A 252 12.50 -8.96 6.93
CA ALA A 252 12.50 -10.21 6.18
C ALA A 252 12.80 -11.41 7.09
N ALA A 253 13.74 -11.26 8.04
CA ALA A 253 14.08 -12.30 9.00
C ALA A 253 12.88 -12.72 9.87
N ALA A 254 12.16 -11.76 10.45
CA ALA A 254 11.00 -12.04 11.30
C ALA A 254 9.87 -12.79 10.56
N HIS A 255 9.59 -12.38 9.33
CA HIS A 255 8.56 -13.00 8.50
C HIS A 255 8.99 -14.36 7.95
N ALA A 256 10.27 -14.53 7.63
CA ALA A 256 10.84 -15.81 7.22
C ALA A 256 10.83 -16.83 8.36
N VAL A 257 11.18 -16.42 9.58
CA VAL A 257 11.08 -17.27 10.78
C VAL A 257 9.63 -17.70 11.02
N ALA A 258 8.66 -16.79 10.90
CA ALA A 258 7.25 -17.12 11.09
C ALA A 258 6.72 -18.15 10.06
N HIS A 259 7.18 -18.08 8.80
CA HIS A 259 6.81 -19.02 7.73
C HIS A 259 7.58 -20.34 7.80
N ALA A 260 8.86 -20.33 8.18
CA ALA A 260 9.65 -21.55 8.36
C ALA A 260 9.02 -22.48 9.42
N VAL A 261 8.41 -21.89 10.45
CA VAL A 261 7.68 -22.60 11.49
C VAL A 261 6.32 -23.14 10.99
N GLU A 262 5.75 -22.62 9.90
CA GLU A 262 4.39 -22.95 9.45
C GLU A 262 4.31 -24.16 8.50
N GLY A 263 5.42 -24.54 7.86
CA GLY A 263 5.45 -25.61 6.84
C GLY A 263 6.16 -26.90 7.22
N ALA A 264 6.95 -26.92 8.29
CA ALA A 264 7.73 -28.11 8.66
C ALA A 264 6.92 -29.03 9.61
N PRO A 265 6.76 -30.33 9.31
CA PRO A 265 6.23 -31.27 10.30
C PRO A 265 7.15 -31.23 11.53
N GLN A 266 6.56 -31.18 12.73
CA GLN A 266 7.23 -31.01 14.03
C GLN A 266 8.35 -32.02 14.37
N LYS A 267 8.68 -32.95 13.46
CA LYS A 267 9.75 -33.93 13.59
C LYS A 267 11.11 -33.26 13.34
N ALA A 268 11.78 -32.95 14.45
CA ALA A 268 13.22 -32.78 14.58
C ALA A 268 13.86 -31.67 13.72
N LEU A 269 13.32 -30.45 13.76
CA LEU A 269 14.22 -29.30 13.72
C LEU A 269 14.99 -29.29 15.05
N ASP A 270 16.31 -29.26 14.96
CA ASP A 270 17.21 -29.27 16.10
C ASP A 270 16.78 -28.18 17.09
N MET A 271 16.72 -28.53 18.37
CA MET A 271 16.30 -27.62 19.45
C MET A 271 17.10 -26.31 19.45
N GLU A 272 18.32 -26.35 18.91
CA GLU A 272 19.23 -25.23 18.76
C GLU A 272 18.74 -24.21 17.72
N GLU A 273 18.24 -24.64 16.57
CA GLU A 273 17.68 -23.72 15.56
C GLU A 273 16.42 -23.02 16.08
N LYS A 274 15.58 -23.76 16.81
CA LYS A 274 14.40 -23.20 17.50
C LYS A 274 14.80 -22.18 18.57
N ALA A 275 15.86 -22.45 19.33
CA ALA A 275 16.38 -21.52 20.33
C ALA A 275 16.94 -20.24 19.69
N GLN A 276 17.62 -20.36 18.56
CA GLN A 276 18.17 -19.22 17.83
C GLN A 276 17.07 -18.35 17.21
N ALA A 277 16.05 -18.97 16.59
CA ALA A 277 14.86 -18.27 16.11
C ALA A 277 14.11 -17.55 17.25
N ALA A 278 14.06 -18.15 18.45
CA ALA A 278 13.48 -17.53 19.63
C ALA A 278 14.27 -16.28 20.06
N ALA A 279 15.60 -16.37 20.06
CA ALA A 279 16.49 -15.28 20.44
C ALA A 279 16.35 -14.08 19.50
N GLU A 280 16.32 -14.32 18.19
CA GLU A 280 16.10 -13.24 17.21
C GLU A 280 14.72 -12.59 17.39
N ALA A 281 13.67 -13.38 17.59
CA ALA A 281 12.32 -12.86 17.83
C ALA A 281 12.24 -12.00 19.10
N ALA A 282 12.91 -12.42 20.17
CA ALA A 282 12.97 -11.67 21.43
C ALA A 282 13.77 -10.37 21.30
N GLN A 283 14.85 -10.38 20.51
CA GLN A 283 15.67 -9.20 20.26
C GLN A 283 14.89 -8.14 19.48
N LEU A 284 14.05 -8.56 18.54
CA LEU A 284 13.12 -7.66 17.82
C LEU A 284 12.03 -7.07 18.72
N LEU A 285 11.67 -7.74 19.82
CA LEU A 285 10.75 -7.20 20.82
C LEU A 285 11.43 -6.21 21.77
N ALA A 286 12.72 -6.42 22.06
CA ALA A 286 13.50 -5.53 22.93
C ALA A 286 13.94 -4.24 22.23
N ASP A 287 14.08 -4.25 20.90
CA ASP A 287 14.40 -3.05 20.13
C ASP A 287 13.21 -2.07 20.07
N GLU A 288 13.13 -1.19 21.07
CA GLU A 288 12.23 -0.03 21.13
C GLU A 288 12.37 0.89 19.90
N VAL A 289 13.48 0.80 19.17
CA VAL A 289 13.84 1.68 18.04
C VAL A 289 12.97 1.47 16.80
N LEU A 290 12.11 0.44 16.77
CA LEU A 290 11.10 0.24 15.72
C LEU A 290 9.66 0.43 16.24
N PRO A 291 9.30 1.62 16.78
CA PRO A 291 7.96 1.87 17.32
C PRO A 291 6.86 1.75 16.25
N SER A 292 7.23 1.83 14.96
CA SER A 292 6.30 1.76 13.83
C SER A 292 5.94 0.35 13.35
N ALA A 293 6.62 -0.72 13.79
CA ALA A 293 6.46 -2.05 13.19
C ALA A 293 5.68 -3.02 14.10
N PHE A 294 4.47 -2.64 14.53
CA PHE A 294 3.59 -3.51 15.34
C PHE A 294 3.37 -4.90 14.71
N THR A 295 3.42 -5.01 13.38
CA THR A 295 3.33 -6.29 12.66
C THR A 295 4.49 -7.23 13.01
N VAL A 296 5.72 -6.71 13.08
CA VAL A 296 6.92 -7.50 13.39
C VAL A 296 6.85 -8.00 14.84
N ARG A 297 6.50 -7.13 15.79
CA ARG A 297 6.32 -7.51 17.20
C ARG A 297 5.24 -8.57 17.35
N ARG A 298 4.08 -8.37 16.70
CA ARG A 298 2.98 -9.34 16.71
C ARG A 298 3.42 -10.70 16.17
N ASP A 299 4.15 -10.72 15.05
CA ASP A 299 4.55 -11.96 14.41
C ASP A 299 5.68 -12.66 15.22
N ALA A 300 6.61 -11.91 15.82
CA ALA A 300 7.60 -12.42 16.77
C ALA A 300 6.94 -13.09 17.99
N VAL A 301 5.94 -12.43 18.59
CA VAL A 301 5.14 -12.98 19.71
C VAL A 301 4.41 -14.27 19.30
N ARG A 302 3.85 -14.33 18.09
CA ARG A 302 3.21 -15.54 17.56
C ARG A 302 4.22 -16.68 17.40
N SER A 303 5.41 -16.38 16.87
CA SER A 303 6.50 -17.36 16.72
C SER A 303 6.93 -17.92 18.09
N LEU A 304 7.09 -17.07 19.10
CA LEU A 304 7.36 -17.51 20.48
C LEU A 304 6.28 -18.46 21.03
N GLY A 305 5.00 -18.18 20.79
CA GLY A 305 3.90 -19.05 21.17
C GLY A 305 3.93 -20.44 20.49
N ARG A 306 4.46 -20.52 19.26
CA ARG A 306 4.60 -21.78 18.50
C ARG A 306 5.82 -22.61 18.91
N LEU A 307 6.85 -21.97 19.49
CA LEU A 307 8.09 -22.64 19.91
C LEU A 307 7.95 -23.50 21.17
N GLY A 308 6.84 -23.37 21.92
CA GLY A 308 6.55 -24.21 23.07
C GLY A 308 7.60 -24.06 24.18
N LEU A 309 8.15 -25.18 24.66
CA LEU A 309 9.11 -25.20 25.79
C LEU A 309 10.36 -24.33 25.54
N ALA A 310 10.79 -24.16 24.29
CA ALA A 310 11.96 -23.35 23.95
C ALA A 310 11.77 -21.84 24.21
N ALA A 311 10.53 -21.37 24.36
CA ALA A 311 10.22 -19.99 24.68
C ALA A 311 10.31 -19.65 26.18
N GLY A 312 10.65 -20.63 27.04
CA GLY A 312 10.80 -20.48 28.48
C GLY A 312 11.54 -19.21 28.95
N PRO A 313 12.74 -18.89 28.44
CA PRO A 313 13.49 -17.70 28.88
C PRO A 313 12.81 -16.37 28.54
N TYR A 314 11.85 -16.35 27.61
CA TYR A 314 11.17 -15.14 27.14
C TYR A 314 9.77 -14.93 27.77
N LEU A 315 9.40 -15.76 28.76
CA LEU A 315 8.09 -15.68 29.42
C LEU A 315 7.85 -14.33 30.10
N ALA A 316 8.84 -13.77 30.79
CA ALA A 316 8.72 -12.47 31.46
C ALA A 316 8.43 -11.35 30.46
N GLN A 317 9.18 -11.32 29.35
CA GLN A 317 9.00 -10.34 28.29
C GLN A 317 7.63 -10.47 27.61
N LEU A 318 7.10 -11.69 27.42
CA LEU A 318 5.75 -11.92 26.91
C LEU A 318 4.66 -11.41 27.86
N VAL A 319 4.84 -11.56 29.17
CA VAL A 319 3.91 -11.03 30.18
C VAL A 319 3.91 -9.49 30.14
N GLU A 320 5.09 -8.87 30.15
CA GLU A 320 5.22 -7.42 30.04
C GLU A 320 4.59 -6.89 28.73
N THR A 321 4.89 -7.53 27.60
CA THR A 321 4.30 -7.18 26.29
C THR A 321 2.78 -7.32 26.29
N ALA A 322 2.23 -8.31 27.00
CA ALA A 322 0.78 -8.53 27.09
C ALA A 322 0.04 -7.45 27.89
N GLU A 323 0.72 -6.80 28.83
CA GLU A 323 0.17 -5.76 29.71
C GLU A 323 0.44 -4.35 29.18
N SER A 324 1.64 -4.10 28.67
CA SER A 324 2.20 -2.75 28.49
C SER A 324 2.40 -2.32 27.04
N ASP A 325 2.33 -3.22 26.03
CA ASP A 325 2.54 -2.82 24.63
C ASP A 325 1.44 -1.84 24.18
N ASP A 326 1.79 -0.81 23.42
CA ASP A 326 0.86 0.20 22.90
C ASP A 326 -0.21 -0.40 21.96
N ASP A 327 0.18 -1.40 21.16
CA ASP A 327 -0.67 -1.97 20.12
C ASP A 327 -1.55 -3.12 20.64
N TYR A 328 -2.85 -3.00 20.39
CA TYR A 328 -3.84 -3.96 20.85
C TYR A 328 -3.65 -5.37 20.25
N GLU A 329 -3.24 -5.49 18.99
CA GLU A 329 -3.04 -6.78 18.32
C GLU A 329 -1.81 -7.50 18.89
N VAL A 330 -0.75 -6.75 19.23
CA VAL A 330 0.43 -7.31 19.89
C VAL A 330 0.06 -7.83 21.29
N ARG A 331 -0.67 -7.05 22.10
CA ARG A 331 -1.16 -7.50 23.41
C ARG A 331 -2.04 -8.76 23.32
N ARG A 332 -2.94 -8.80 22.34
CA ARG A 332 -3.82 -9.95 22.10
C ARG A 332 -3.02 -11.20 21.70
N ALA A 333 -2.05 -11.04 20.79
CA ALA A 333 -1.16 -12.12 20.38
C ALA A 333 -0.32 -12.64 21.56
N ALA A 334 0.17 -11.76 22.43
CA ALA A 334 0.95 -12.13 23.61
C ALA A 334 0.14 -12.96 24.60
N LYS A 335 -1.11 -12.55 24.87
CA LYS A 335 -2.04 -13.34 25.70
C LYS A 335 -2.34 -14.71 25.10
N GLN A 336 -2.43 -14.80 23.77
CA GLN A 336 -2.64 -16.08 23.08
C GLN A 336 -1.40 -16.97 23.18
N ALA A 337 -0.19 -16.42 22.96
CA ALA A 337 1.06 -17.12 23.11
C ALA A 337 1.22 -17.68 24.54
N LEU A 338 0.94 -16.88 25.57
CA LEU A 338 0.97 -17.34 26.97
C LEU A 338 -0.02 -18.49 27.25
N ARG A 339 -1.20 -18.51 26.62
CA ARG A 339 -2.13 -19.64 26.72
C ARG A 339 -1.56 -20.89 26.06
N SER A 340 -0.95 -20.77 24.90
CA SER A 340 -0.29 -21.89 24.21
C SER A 340 0.89 -22.44 25.02
N LEU A 341 1.73 -21.58 25.60
CA LEU A 341 2.84 -22.00 26.45
C LEU A 341 2.36 -22.74 27.71
N ARG A 342 1.23 -22.30 28.30
CA ARG A 342 0.60 -23.01 29.41
C ARG A 342 0.13 -24.42 29.04
N GLN A 343 -0.39 -24.61 27.83
CA GLN A 343 -0.75 -25.94 27.32
C GLN A 343 0.47 -26.86 27.15
N HIS A 344 1.66 -26.28 26.94
CA HIS A 344 2.94 -27.00 26.90
C HIS A 344 3.60 -27.17 28.27
N GLY A 345 2.94 -26.80 29.38
CA GLY A 345 3.48 -26.97 30.73
C GLY A 345 4.39 -25.82 31.20
N LEU A 346 4.56 -24.77 30.40
CA LEU A 346 5.21 -23.54 30.85
C LEU A 346 4.18 -22.62 31.50
N SER A 347 4.18 -22.58 32.83
CA SER A 347 3.55 -21.47 33.55
C SER A 347 4.58 -20.38 33.76
N ALA A 348 4.22 -19.13 33.48
CA ALA A 348 5.00 -18.01 33.98
C ALA A 348 5.18 -18.19 35.50
N PRO A 349 6.38 -17.97 36.05
CA PRO A 349 6.55 -17.89 37.49
C PRO A 349 5.52 -16.87 37.97
N ARG A 350 4.60 -17.30 38.84
CA ARG A 350 3.74 -16.35 39.53
C ARG A 350 4.73 -15.44 40.25
N GLU A 351 4.90 -14.22 39.77
CA GLU A 351 5.53 -13.20 40.57
C GLU A 351 4.64 -13.11 41.80
N ASP A 352 5.10 -13.71 42.89
CA ASP A 352 4.43 -13.64 44.16
C ASP A 352 4.13 -12.17 44.39
N THR A 353 2.85 -11.86 44.51
CA THR A 353 2.20 -10.55 44.37
C THR A 353 2.76 -9.44 45.28
N THR A 354 3.78 -9.75 46.07
CA THR A 354 4.46 -8.90 47.04
C THR A 354 5.40 -7.87 46.40
N THR A 355 5.96 -8.11 45.21
CA THR A 355 6.90 -7.16 44.55
C THR A 355 6.26 -6.23 43.52
N VAL A 356 5.10 -6.58 42.95
CA VAL A 356 4.43 -5.75 41.91
C VAL A 356 3.68 -4.55 42.52
N ALA A 357 3.36 -4.59 43.81
CA ALA A 357 2.71 -3.47 44.52
C ALA A 357 3.58 -2.19 44.57
N LEU A 358 4.90 -2.28 44.34
CA LEU A 358 5.80 -1.12 44.37
C LEU A 358 6.10 -0.50 43.00
N ARG A 359 5.73 -1.16 41.88
CA ARG A 359 6.11 -0.71 40.53
C ARG A 359 5.00 -0.09 39.70
N ARG A 360 3.75 -0.08 40.18
CA ARG A 360 2.70 0.73 39.54
C ARG A 360 2.81 2.17 40.04
N PRO A 361 3.23 3.16 39.21
CA PRO A 361 3.01 4.55 39.55
C PRO A 361 1.49 4.74 39.75
N PRO A 362 1.06 5.42 40.84
CA PRO A 362 -0.35 5.70 41.06
C PRO A 362 -0.85 6.51 39.85
N ASN A 363 -1.76 5.90 39.08
CA ASN A 363 -2.37 6.55 37.93
C ASN A 363 -3.31 7.65 38.45
N GLU A 364 -2.78 8.86 38.60
CA GLU A 364 -3.34 9.99 39.33
C GLU A 364 -4.50 10.73 38.62
N LYS A 365 -5.20 10.13 37.64
CA LYS A 365 -6.22 10.89 36.86
C LYS A 365 -7.52 10.15 36.55
N ARG A 366 -7.97 9.23 37.39
CA ARG A 366 -9.31 8.61 37.20
C ARG A 366 -10.24 8.63 38.41
N ALA A 367 -10.04 9.56 39.33
CA ALA A 367 -10.92 9.79 40.47
C ALA A 367 -11.42 11.24 40.53
N GLN A 368 -12.23 11.65 39.54
CA GLN A 368 -13.19 12.75 39.69
C GLN A 368 -14.35 12.55 38.69
N VAL A 369 -15.24 11.59 38.92
CA VAL A 369 -16.68 11.64 38.54
C VAL A 369 -17.32 10.41 39.23
N THR A 370 -17.78 10.57 40.48
CA THR A 370 -18.91 9.83 41.13
C THR A 370 -18.78 9.89 42.66
N ALA A 371 -18.90 11.09 43.23
CA ALA A 371 -19.29 11.26 44.63
C ALA A 371 -19.87 12.66 44.81
N GLY A 372 -21.15 12.81 44.49
CA GLY A 372 -21.94 14.02 44.73
C GLY A 372 -23.37 13.61 44.98
N GLY A 373 -23.62 13.09 46.18
CA GLY A 373 -24.97 12.86 46.67
C GLY A 373 -25.57 14.13 47.27
N ARG A 374 -26.82 14.43 46.85
CA ARG A 374 -27.92 15.17 47.53
C ARG A 374 -27.72 16.65 47.86
N PRO A 375 -28.80 17.49 47.88
CA PRO A 375 -30.18 17.17 48.28
C PRO A 375 -31.28 17.57 47.26
N GLU A 376 -32.39 16.83 47.17
CA GLU A 376 -33.74 17.34 47.51
C GLU A 376 -33.76 18.79 48.01
N GLU A 377 -34.18 19.74 47.17
CA GLU A 377 -35.02 20.87 47.56
C GLU A 377 -35.85 21.33 46.33
N ASP A 378 -37.09 21.67 46.62
CA ASP A 378 -38.15 22.07 45.71
C ASP A 378 -37.78 23.28 44.84
N ALA A 379 -37.77 23.10 43.52
CA ALA A 379 -37.72 24.19 42.56
C ALA A 379 -38.85 24.04 41.54
N VAL A 380 -39.96 24.67 41.91
CA VAL A 380 -40.96 25.33 41.06
C VAL A 380 -40.67 25.22 39.55
N PHE A 381 -41.52 24.43 38.88
CA PHE A 381 -41.72 24.47 37.43
C PHE A 381 -42.16 25.90 37.04
N HIS A 382 -41.22 26.71 36.54
CA HIS A 382 -41.57 27.87 35.73
C HIS A 382 -41.65 27.42 34.28
N GLU A 383 -42.90 27.25 33.84
CA GLU A 383 -43.32 27.09 32.45
C GLU A 383 -42.97 28.37 31.67
N GLU A 384 -41.73 28.43 31.17
CA GLU A 384 -41.27 29.51 30.30
C GLU A 384 -41.83 29.31 28.90
N SER A 385 -42.96 29.98 28.70
CA SER A 385 -43.63 30.15 27.42
C SER A 385 -42.76 30.96 26.46
N ARG A 386 -42.66 30.45 25.22
CA ARG A 386 -42.49 31.18 23.94
C ARG A 386 -41.17 31.96 23.76
N GLU A 387 -40.47 31.68 22.65
CA GLU A 387 -40.62 32.45 21.40
C GLU A 387 -40.34 31.55 20.18
N PRO A 388 -41.16 31.61 19.11
CA PRO A 388 -40.88 30.94 17.84
C PRO A 388 -39.82 31.74 17.06
N GLU A 389 -38.74 31.07 16.64
CA GLU A 389 -37.73 31.69 15.78
C GLU A 389 -38.34 32.21 14.48
N PRO A 390 -37.94 33.42 14.02
CA PRO A 390 -38.45 33.99 12.78
C PRO A 390 -37.91 33.21 11.57
N LEU A 391 -38.83 32.83 10.69
CA LEU A 391 -38.56 32.37 9.33
C LEU A 391 -37.56 33.31 8.65
N PHE A 392 -36.39 32.77 8.34
CA PHE A 392 -35.43 33.41 7.44
C PHE A 392 -36.04 33.43 6.03
N GLU A 393 -36.65 34.57 5.68
CA GLU A 393 -37.16 34.86 4.35
C GLU A 393 -35.96 35.05 3.39
N TRP A 394 -35.66 34.01 2.62
CA TRP A 394 -34.58 34.03 1.63
C TRP A 394 -35.02 34.86 0.42
N THR A 395 -34.71 36.15 0.41
CA THR A 395 -34.92 37.01 -0.76
C THR A 395 -33.91 36.63 -1.85
N GLY A 396 -34.38 35.92 -2.87
CA GLY A 396 -33.57 35.50 -4.02
C GLY A 396 -33.01 36.67 -4.85
N PRO A 397 -31.95 36.44 -5.64
CA PRO A 397 -31.28 37.48 -6.40
C PRO A 397 -32.14 38.00 -7.57
N LYS A 398 -32.33 39.32 -7.60
CA LYS A 398 -32.94 40.07 -8.71
C LYS A 398 -32.14 39.84 -10.00
N ALA A 399 -32.80 39.25 -11.00
CA ALA A 399 -32.30 39.17 -12.36
C ALA A 399 -32.23 40.57 -12.98
N GLN A 400 -31.00 41.09 -13.12
CA GLN A 400 -30.74 42.35 -13.80
C GLN A 400 -30.67 42.11 -15.31
N ARG A 401 -31.83 42.30 -15.96
CA ARG A 401 -32.00 42.26 -17.42
C ARG A 401 -31.41 43.54 -18.01
N GLN A 402 -30.15 43.51 -18.45
CA GLN A 402 -29.62 44.55 -19.33
C GLN A 402 -30.06 44.26 -20.76
N GLY A 403 -31.01 45.05 -21.24
CA GLY A 403 -31.17 45.30 -22.67
C GLY A 403 -30.14 46.34 -23.10
N ARG A 404 -29.44 46.08 -24.20
CA ARG A 404 -28.83 47.12 -25.01
C ARG A 404 -29.20 46.89 -26.46
N SER A 405 -29.77 47.98 -27.00
CA SER A 405 -30.14 48.23 -28.39
C SER A 405 -28.96 48.24 -29.33
#